data_AF-A0A1F2FB77-F1
#
_entry.id   AF-A0A1F2FB77-F1
#
_cell.length_a   1.000
_cell.length_b   1.000
_cell.length_c   1.000
_cell.angle_alpha   90.00
_cell.angle_beta   90.00
_cell.angle_gamma   90.00
#
_symmetry.space_group_name_H-M   'P 1'
#
loop_
_entity.id
_entity.type
_entity.pdbx_description
1 polymer ?
#
loop_
_entity_poly.entity_id
_entity_poly.type
_entity_poly.pdbx_seq_one_letter_code
_entity_poly.pdbx_strand_id
1 'polypeptide(L)'
;MLWIHAARPALTPHVAWAIARAGITLPDGTRPAASIWRTRPDDATRVCAELDWRGPAGAAARLVGDLARWPDLTFEITEDPDPSIPGAQGERHCHVPALGTWSGTTDAAGDIQVGEQRLRAIVAAHRGDAAGMARALDAELGTAWDTALEPLRPGTAGFEAWEAPAVGQGSPLLDDAHPNAAAQNPDDADARENTACDVVELLTRRAVM
;
A
#
# COMPACT_ATOMS: atom_id res chain seq x y z
N MET A 1 2.71 -9.04 -1.45
CA MET A 1 3.26 -7.68 -1.25
C MET A 1 3.50 -7.39 0.24
N LEU A 2 4.54 -6.65 0.61
CA LEU A 2 4.84 -6.22 1.98
C LEU A 2 5.08 -4.71 2.01
N TRP A 3 4.38 -4.03 2.93
CA TRP A 3 4.54 -2.62 3.20
C TRP A 3 5.00 -2.42 4.64
N ILE A 4 6.17 -1.81 4.79
CA ILE A 4 6.60 -1.24 6.07
C ILE A 4 6.17 0.22 6.05
N HIS A 5 5.06 0.53 6.72
CA HIS A 5 4.55 1.89 6.78
C HIS A 5 5.45 2.79 7.60
N ALA A 6 5.87 2.36 8.79
CA ALA A 6 6.74 3.16 9.63
C ALA A 6 7.68 2.26 10.45
N ALA A 7 8.96 2.58 10.43
CA ALA A 7 9.98 1.98 11.27
C ALA A 7 10.98 3.05 11.73
N ARG A 8 11.63 2.84 12.88
CA ARG A 8 12.85 3.61 13.19
C ARG A 8 14.00 3.14 12.28
N PRO A 9 14.88 4.02 11.78
CA PRO A 9 16.02 3.63 10.94
C PRO A 9 16.90 2.52 11.54
N ALA A 10 17.06 2.50 12.86
CA ALA A 10 17.82 1.47 13.58
C ALA A 10 17.22 0.05 13.47
N LEU A 11 15.93 -0.09 13.12
CA LEU A 11 15.28 -1.39 12.95
C LEU A 11 15.49 -2.00 11.57
N THR A 12 15.96 -1.21 10.58
CA THR A 12 16.10 -1.67 9.19
C THR A 12 16.95 -2.95 9.02
N PRO A 13 18.08 -3.17 9.76
CA PRO A 13 18.82 -4.42 9.65
C PRO A 13 18.06 -5.62 10.24
N HIS A 14 17.28 -5.39 11.31
CA HIS A 14 16.49 -6.43 11.96
C HIS A 14 15.32 -6.88 11.09
N VAL A 15 14.68 -5.95 10.39
CA VAL A 15 13.65 -6.26 9.40
C VAL A 15 14.26 -7.09 8.26
N ALA A 16 15.43 -6.70 7.75
CA ALA A 16 16.12 -7.47 6.71
C ALA A 16 16.47 -8.90 7.16
N TRP A 17 16.89 -9.09 8.41
CA TRP A 17 17.14 -10.43 8.96
C TRP A 17 15.86 -11.25 9.14
N ALA A 18 14.76 -10.62 9.56
CA ALA A 18 13.47 -11.28 9.69
C ALA A 18 12.95 -11.75 8.32
N ILE A 19 13.04 -10.91 7.29
CA ILE A 19 12.71 -11.25 5.89
C ILE A 19 13.53 -12.46 5.44
N ALA A 20 14.85 -12.42 5.63
CA ALA A 20 15.73 -13.53 5.24
C ALA A 20 15.40 -14.83 6.00
N ARG A 21 15.05 -14.75 7.29
CA ARG A 21 14.68 -15.93 8.11
C ARG A 21 13.33 -16.51 7.68
N ALA A 22 12.39 -15.66 7.27
CA ALA A 22 11.10 -16.08 6.73
C ALA A 22 11.22 -16.75 5.35
N GLY A 23 12.40 -16.73 4.72
CA GLY A 23 12.62 -17.27 3.38
C GLY A 23 12.07 -16.38 2.28
N ILE A 24 11.89 -15.08 2.57
CA ILE A 24 11.32 -14.11 1.66
C ILE A 24 12.44 -13.52 0.79
N THR A 25 12.22 -13.52 -0.53
CA THR A 25 13.10 -12.92 -1.54
C THR A 25 12.32 -11.97 -2.43
N LEU A 26 13.02 -11.12 -3.16
CA LEU A 26 12.44 -10.38 -4.29
C LEU A 26 12.08 -11.35 -5.43
N PRO A 27 11.27 -10.92 -6.41
CA PRO A 27 10.89 -11.77 -7.55
C PRO A 27 12.07 -12.32 -8.36
N ASP A 28 13.21 -11.62 -8.37
CA ASP A 28 14.45 -12.04 -9.02
C ASP A 28 15.29 -13.04 -8.20
N GLY A 29 14.80 -13.44 -7.02
CA GLY A 29 15.49 -14.36 -6.10
C GLY A 29 16.54 -13.71 -5.22
N THR A 30 16.75 -12.38 -5.33
CA THR A 30 17.70 -11.66 -4.48
C THR A 30 17.10 -11.26 -3.13
N ARG A 31 17.95 -10.83 -2.20
CA ARG A 31 17.50 -10.29 -0.91
C ARG A 31 17.27 -8.77 -1.04
N PRO A 32 16.28 -8.21 -0.34
CA PRO A 32 16.08 -6.77 -0.35
C PRO A 32 17.34 -6.02 0.13
N ALA A 33 17.80 -5.06 -0.68
CA ALA A 33 18.96 -4.24 -0.37
C ALA A 33 18.61 -3.09 0.59
N ALA A 34 19.61 -2.43 1.17
CA ALA A 34 19.38 -1.26 2.04
C ALA A 34 18.70 -0.09 1.30
N SER A 35 18.75 -0.05 -0.03
CA SER A 35 18.15 0.99 -0.87
C SER A 35 16.62 0.95 -0.93
N ILE A 36 15.96 -0.09 -0.41
CA ILE A 36 14.48 -0.15 -0.37
C ILE A 36 13.88 0.87 0.61
N TRP A 37 14.68 1.32 1.58
CA TRP A 37 14.24 2.19 2.65
C TRP A 37 14.22 3.64 2.20
N ARG A 38 13.13 4.33 2.52
CA ARG A 38 12.96 5.76 2.26
C ARG A 38 12.56 6.47 3.54
N THR A 39 13.00 7.71 3.72
CA THR A 39 12.47 8.57 4.78
C THR A 39 11.01 8.87 4.49
N ARG A 40 10.16 8.83 5.52
CA ARG A 40 8.75 9.17 5.35
C ARG A 40 8.56 10.67 5.06
N PRO A 41 7.67 11.07 4.14
CA PRO A 41 7.39 12.48 3.86
C PRO A 41 6.78 13.24 5.05
N ASP A 42 5.97 12.56 5.85
CA ASP A 42 5.22 13.09 6.99
C ASP A 42 5.97 13.01 8.32
N ASP A 43 7.00 12.17 8.42
CA ASP A 43 7.83 12.02 9.62
C ASP A 43 9.28 11.67 9.27
N ALA A 44 10.16 12.68 9.30
CA ALA A 44 11.59 12.50 8.99
C ALA A 44 12.34 11.60 10.00
N THR A 45 11.75 11.26 11.14
CA THR A 45 12.33 10.34 12.13
C THR A 45 12.05 8.86 11.81
N ARG A 46 11.18 8.60 10.83
CA ARG A 46 10.72 7.27 10.43
C ARG A 46 11.10 6.98 8.98
N VAL A 47 11.25 5.69 8.69
CA VAL A 47 11.44 5.16 7.34
C VAL A 47 10.30 4.23 6.95
N CYS A 48 10.06 4.13 5.65
CA CYS A 48 9.10 3.22 5.04
C CYS A 48 9.78 2.40 3.94
N ALA A 49 9.15 1.29 3.57
CA ALA A 49 9.57 0.45 2.45
C ALA A 49 8.36 -0.26 1.86
N GLU A 50 8.43 -0.55 0.57
CA GLU A 50 7.48 -1.37 -0.16
C GLU A 50 8.27 -2.42 -0.93
N LEU A 51 7.80 -3.67 -0.89
CA LEU A 51 8.47 -4.76 -1.57
C LEU A 51 7.48 -5.78 -2.09
N ASP A 52 7.61 -6.08 -3.38
CA ASP A 52 7.06 -7.29 -3.95
C ASP A 52 7.95 -8.47 -3.54
N TRP A 53 7.34 -9.62 -3.26
CA TRP A 53 8.05 -10.72 -2.64
C TRP A 53 7.55 -12.10 -3.04
N ARG A 54 8.45 -13.07 -2.89
CA ARG A 54 8.18 -14.50 -3.01
C ARG A 54 8.75 -15.22 -1.80
N GLY A 55 8.09 -16.31 -1.39
CA GLY A 55 8.50 -17.11 -0.25
C GLY A 55 7.72 -18.42 -0.16
N PRO A 56 8.10 -19.31 0.75
CA PRO A 56 7.34 -20.54 1.01
C PRO A 56 5.98 -20.22 1.66
N ALA A 57 5.02 -21.12 1.53
CA ALA A 57 3.73 -21.00 2.22
C ALA A 57 3.92 -20.77 3.74
N GLY A 58 3.13 -19.84 4.28
CA GLY A 58 3.19 -19.35 5.66
C GLY A 58 4.38 -18.44 5.95
N ALA A 59 5.07 -17.92 4.92
CA ALA A 59 6.18 -16.98 5.12
C ALA A 59 5.70 -15.66 5.75
N ALA A 60 4.51 -15.17 5.38
CA ALA A 60 3.98 -13.93 5.95
C ALA A 60 3.69 -14.08 7.44
N ALA A 61 3.02 -15.17 7.85
CA ALA A 61 2.76 -15.45 9.27
C ALA A 61 4.06 -15.57 10.10
N ARG A 62 5.10 -16.24 9.56
CA ARG A 62 6.43 -16.30 10.21
C ARG A 62 7.05 -14.93 10.34
N LEU A 63 7.00 -14.10 9.30
CA LEU A 63 7.54 -12.75 9.33
C LEU A 63 6.80 -11.89 10.36
N VAL A 64 5.47 -11.95 10.39
CA VAL A 64 4.64 -11.21 11.35
C VAL A 64 5.02 -11.55 12.79
N GLY A 65 5.20 -12.83 13.12
CA GLY A 65 5.64 -13.26 14.46
C GLY A 65 7.02 -12.71 14.84
N ASP A 66 7.92 -12.58 13.87
CA ASP A 66 9.26 -12.01 14.06
C ASP A 66 9.26 -10.48 14.16
N LEU A 67 8.33 -9.80 13.48
CA LEU A 67 8.26 -8.35 13.38
C LEU A 67 7.39 -7.72 14.48
N ALA A 68 6.32 -8.39 14.92
CA ALA A 68 5.37 -7.86 15.92
C ALA A 68 5.97 -7.67 17.32
N ARG A 69 7.19 -8.17 17.58
CA ARG A 69 7.92 -7.93 18.85
C ARG A 69 8.55 -6.54 18.95
N TRP A 70 8.58 -5.78 17.86
CA TRP A 70 9.23 -4.47 17.82
C TRP A 70 8.18 -3.35 17.96
N PRO A 71 8.20 -2.57 19.05
CA PRO A 71 7.11 -1.64 19.37
C PRO A 71 7.03 -0.41 18.46
N ASP A 72 8.04 -0.15 17.63
CA ASP A 72 8.09 1.02 16.73
C ASP A 72 7.96 0.62 15.26
N LEU A 73 7.29 -0.50 14.97
CA LEU A 73 7.11 -1.01 13.62
C LEU A 73 5.61 -1.06 13.28
N THR A 74 5.23 -0.44 12.17
CA THR A 74 3.88 -0.52 11.60
C THR A 74 4.00 -1.07 10.19
N PHE A 75 3.29 -2.16 9.89
CA PHE A 75 3.40 -2.85 8.61
C PHE A 75 2.14 -3.62 8.24
N GLU A 76 1.97 -3.87 6.95
CA GLU A 76 1.01 -4.85 6.43
C GLU A 76 1.69 -5.77 5.40
N ILE A 77 1.32 -7.03 5.39
CA ILE A 77 1.83 -8.03 4.46
C ILE A 77 0.68 -8.88 3.95
N THR A 78 0.67 -9.10 2.64
CA THR A 78 -0.25 -10.01 1.96
C THR A 78 0.53 -11.16 1.35
N GLU A 79 0.08 -12.38 1.63
CA GLU A 79 0.52 -13.64 1.03
C GLU A 79 -0.57 -14.11 0.06
N ASP A 80 -0.20 -14.29 -1.20
CA ASP A 80 -1.09 -14.82 -2.23
C ASP A 80 -1.28 -16.34 -2.05
N PRO A 81 -2.44 -16.89 -2.47
CA PRO A 81 -2.69 -18.33 -2.37
C PRO A 81 -1.66 -19.14 -3.15
N ASP A 82 -1.22 -20.28 -2.59
CA ASP A 82 -0.30 -21.18 -3.27
C ASP A 82 -0.96 -21.73 -4.55
N PRO A 83 -0.43 -21.43 -5.75
CA PRO A 83 -1.04 -21.84 -7.01
C PRO A 83 -0.99 -23.35 -7.24
N SER A 84 -0.15 -24.09 -6.51
CA SER A 84 -0.04 -25.54 -6.61
C SER A 84 -1.09 -26.29 -5.78
N ILE A 85 -1.81 -25.61 -4.90
CA ILE A 85 -2.79 -26.19 -3.98
C ILE A 85 -4.20 -25.72 -4.40
N PRO A 86 -5.04 -26.62 -4.97
CA PRO A 86 -6.41 -26.27 -5.33
C PRO A 86 -7.21 -25.77 -4.11
N GLY A 87 -7.75 -24.56 -4.22
CA GLY A 87 -8.54 -23.94 -3.17
C GLY A 87 -7.74 -23.29 -2.04
N ALA A 88 -6.41 -23.14 -2.17
CA ALA A 88 -5.64 -22.29 -1.28
C ALA A 88 -6.22 -20.87 -1.24
N GLN A 89 -6.16 -20.27 -0.05
CA GLN A 89 -6.61 -18.90 0.17
C GLN A 89 -5.40 -18.00 0.44
N GLY A 90 -5.55 -16.72 0.14
CA GLY A 90 -4.55 -15.73 0.54
C GLY A 90 -4.72 -15.34 2.01
N GLU A 91 -3.73 -14.66 2.55
CA GLU A 91 -3.78 -14.10 3.88
C GLU A 91 -3.25 -12.67 3.87
N ARG A 92 -3.92 -11.79 4.62
CA ARG A 92 -3.45 -10.45 4.93
C ARG A 92 -3.18 -10.35 6.42
N HIS A 93 -2.04 -9.78 6.77
CA HIS A 93 -1.68 -9.46 8.15
C HIS A 93 -1.36 -7.98 8.28
N CYS A 94 -1.80 -7.39 9.37
CA CYS A 94 -1.53 -6.00 9.72
C CYS A 94 -0.97 -5.94 11.14
N HIS A 95 -0.02 -5.06 11.38
CA HIS A 95 0.46 -4.79 12.72
C HIS A 95 0.57 -3.28 12.94
N VAL A 96 -0.11 -2.81 13.98
CA VAL A 96 -0.04 -1.44 14.47
C VAL A 96 0.30 -1.55 15.96
N PRO A 97 1.37 -0.93 16.48
CA PRO A 97 1.82 -1.16 17.85
C PRO A 97 0.75 -0.97 18.94
N ALA A 98 -0.15 -0.01 18.75
CA ALA A 98 -1.25 0.26 19.68
C ALA A 98 -2.40 -0.76 19.62
N LEU A 99 -2.55 -1.48 18.51
CA LEU A 99 -3.62 -2.44 18.26
C LEU A 99 -3.14 -3.91 18.31
N GLY A 100 -1.83 -4.13 18.17
CA GLY A 100 -1.24 -5.44 17.97
C GLY A 100 -1.38 -5.92 16.53
N THR A 101 -1.41 -7.24 16.37
CA THR A 101 -1.50 -7.91 15.07
C THR A 101 -2.93 -8.33 14.77
N TRP A 102 -3.37 -8.07 13.53
CA TRP A 102 -4.57 -8.65 12.95
C TRP A 102 -4.20 -9.52 11.75
N SER A 103 -5.03 -10.51 11.46
CA SER A 103 -4.87 -11.41 10.32
C SER A 103 -6.23 -11.84 9.80
N GLY A 104 -6.37 -11.89 8.48
CA GLY A 104 -7.60 -12.28 7.82
C GLY A 104 -7.32 -13.03 6.52
N THR A 105 -8.16 -14.02 6.22
CA THR A 105 -8.14 -14.73 4.95
C THR A 105 -8.63 -13.82 3.83
N THR A 106 -7.99 -13.87 2.67
CA THR A 106 -8.37 -13.08 1.50
C THR A 106 -8.73 -13.95 0.30
N ASP A 107 -9.66 -13.48 -0.52
CA ASP A 107 -9.91 -14.04 -1.85
C ASP A 107 -8.85 -13.59 -2.88
N ALA A 108 -9.04 -13.98 -4.14
CA ALA A 108 -8.17 -13.59 -5.24
C ALA A 108 -8.25 -12.09 -5.60
N ALA A 109 -9.32 -11.40 -5.22
CA ALA A 109 -9.45 -9.94 -5.38
C ALA A 109 -8.76 -9.18 -4.23
N GLY A 110 -8.52 -9.85 -3.11
CA GLY A 110 -7.98 -9.28 -1.88
C GLY A 110 -9.05 -8.92 -0.84
N ASP A 111 -10.30 -9.34 -1.04
CA ASP A 111 -11.40 -9.11 -0.11
C ASP A 111 -11.26 -10.01 1.12
N ILE A 112 -11.56 -9.47 2.31
CA ILE A 112 -11.52 -10.24 3.57
C ILE A 112 -12.69 -11.22 3.60
N GLN A 113 -12.39 -12.50 3.76
CA GLN A 113 -13.38 -13.56 3.90
C GLN A 113 -13.63 -13.91 5.37
N VAL A 114 -14.89 -13.82 5.78
CA VAL A 114 -15.34 -14.31 7.10
C VAL A 114 -16.13 -15.60 6.92
N GLY A 115 -15.63 -16.69 7.52
CA GLY A 115 -16.25 -18.00 7.38
C GLY A 115 -17.66 -18.08 7.96
N GLU A 116 -18.52 -18.89 7.35
CA GLU A 116 -19.93 -19.04 7.74
C GLU A 116 -20.10 -19.37 9.24
N GLN A 117 -19.31 -20.31 9.76
CA GLN A 117 -19.39 -20.70 11.17
C GLN A 117 -19.00 -19.55 12.11
N ARG A 118 -18.08 -18.67 11.68
CA ARG A 118 -17.71 -17.48 12.44
C ARG A 118 -18.85 -16.48 12.47
N LEU A 119 -19.51 -16.24 11.33
CA LEU A 119 -20.70 -15.38 11.26
C LEU A 119 -21.83 -15.92 12.14
N ARG A 120 -22.13 -17.23 12.09
CA ARG A 120 -23.13 -17.86 12.96
C ARG A 120 -22.80 -17.68 14.44
N ALA A 121 -21.52 -17.82 14.81
CA ALA A 121 -21.07 -17.62 16.18
C ALA A 121 -21.28 -16.17 16.65
N ILE A 122 -20.94 -15.18 15.82
CA ILE A 122 -21.14 -13.75 16.11
C ILE A 122 -22.64 -13.45 16.31
N VAL A 123 -23.50 -13.91 15.39
CA VAL A 123 -24.95 -13.71 15.48
C VAL A 123 -25.53 -14.35 16.74
N ALA A 124 -25.06 -15.55 17.10
CA ALA A 124 -25.51 -16.22 18.31
C ALA A 124 -25.07 -15.48 19.59
N ALA A 125 -23.82 -14.99 19.63
CA ALA A 125 -23.26 -14.30 20.79
C ALA A 125 -23.87 -12.90 21.01
N HIS A 126 -24.28 -12.20 19.95
CA HIS A 126 -24.79 -10.82 19.99
C HIS A 126 -26.28 -10.72 19.67
N ARG A 127 -27.06 -11.77 19.92
CA ARG A 127 -28.51 -11.78 19.67
C ARG A 127 -29.20 -10.68 20.49
N GLY A 128 -29.87 -9.76 19.80
CA GLY A 128 -30.55 -8.61 20.44
C GLY A 128 -29.62 -7.43 20.76
N ASP A 129 -28.33 -7.52 20.46
CA ASP A 129 -27.33 -6.45 20.61
C ASP A 129 -26.71 -6.11 19.25
N ALA A 130 -27.41 -5.26 18.47
CA ALA A 130 -26.96 -4.86 17.14
C ALA A 130 -25.62 -4.11 17.18
N ALA A 131 -25.39 -3.29 18.20
CA ALA A 131 -24.15 -2.53 18.34
C ALA A 131 -22.95 -3.44 18.67
N GLY A 132 -23.14 -4.44 19.53
CA GLY A 132 -22.13 -5.47 19.79
C GLY A 132 -21.83 -6.31 18.56
N MET A 133 -22.86 -6.66 17.78
CA MET A 133 -22.69 -7.40 16.53
C MET A 133 -21.87 -6.62 15.51
N ALA A 134 -22.16 -5.32 15.33
CA ALA A 134 -21.38 -4.45 14.44
C ALA A 134 -19.90 -4.39 14.86
N ARG A 135 -19.62 -4.16 16.14
CA ARG A 135 -18.24 -4.16 16.67
C ARG A 135 -17.52 -5.49 16.48
N ALA A 136 -18.23 -6.61 16.61
CA ALA A 136 -17.65 -7.93 16.38
C ALA A 136 -17.29 -8.13 14.90
N LEU A 137 -18.14 -7.68 13.97
CA LEU A 137 -17.84 -7.71 12.54
C LEU A 137 -16.67 -6.80 12.19
N ASP A 138 -16.61 -5.58 12.74
CA ASP A 138 -15.47 -4.66 12.54
C ASP A 138 -14.15 -5.28 13.02
N ALA A 139 -14.18 -6.07 14.10
CA ALA A 139 -13.01 -6.78 14.58
C ALA A 139 -12.57 -7.91 13.62
N GLU A 140 -13.51 -8.66 13.05
CA GLU A 140 -13.19 -9.69 12.03
C GLU A 140 -12.61 -9.06 10.77
N LEU A 141 -13.17 -7.93 10.33
CA LEU A 141 -12.74 -7.23 9.11
C LEU A 141 -11.42 -6.47 9.28
N GLY A 142 -10.94 -6.28 10.51
CA GLY A 142 -9.72 -5.53 10.76
C GLY A 142 -9.90 -4.01 10.64
N THR A 143 -11.13 -3.50 10.73
CA THR A 143 -11.49 -2.09 10.50
C THR A 143 -10.61 -1.11 11.29
N ALA A 144 -10.26 -1.46 12.53
CA ALA A 144 -9.39 -0.64 13.38
C ALA A 144 -7.97 -0.50 12.81
N TRP A 145 -7.42 -1.57 12.22
CA TRP A 145 -6.11 -1.55 11.58
C TRP A 145 -6.18 -0.74 10.28
N ASP A 146 -7.20 -0.96 9.45
CA ASP A 146 -7.36 -0.16 8.23
C ASP A 146 -7.48 1.34 8.53
N THR A 147 -8.28 1.71 9.54
CA THR A 147 -8.41 3.11 9.98
C THR A 147 -7.06 3.70 10.43
N ALA A 148 -6.23 2.92 11.11
CA ALA A 148 -4.92 3.36 11.59
C ALA A 148 -3.86 3.40 10.48
N LEU A 149 -3.95 2.51 9.49
CA LEU A 149 -3.00 2.42 8.37
C LEU A 149 -3.31 3.39 7.24
N GLU A 150 -4.58 3.75 7.03
CA GLU A 150 -5.03 4.60 5.92
C GLU A 150 -4.22 5.91 5.81
N PRO A 151 -3.97 6.67 6.89
CA PRO A 151 -3.15 7.88 6.80
C PRO A 151 -1.69 7.63 6.41
N LEU A 152 -1.18 6.41 6.63
CA LEU A 152 0.22 6.06 6.38
C LEU A 152 0.47 5.54 4.96
N ARG A 153 -0.58 5.03 4.29
CA ARG A 153 -0.51 4.44 2.94
C ARG A 153 0.05 5.39 1.88
N PRO A 154 -0.37 6.68 1.79
CA PRO A 154 0.20 7.61 0.81
C PRO A 154 1.72 7.84 1.00
N GLY A 155 2.21 7.79 2.24
CA GLY A 155 3.63 7.92 2.53
C GLY A 155 4.45 6.64 2.28
N THR A 156 3.79 5.53 1.92
CA THR A 156 4.40 4.20 1.74
C THR A 156 4.32 3.74 0.29
N ALA A 157 3.12 3.82 -0.31
CA ALA A 157 2.89 3.54 -1.73
C ALA A 157 3.57 4.62 -2.58
N GLY A 158 4.45 4.23 -3.49
CA GLY A 158 5.20 5.22 -4.28
C GLY A 158 4.36 5.92 -5.35
N PHE A 159 4.28 7.26 -5.30
CA PHE A 159 4.51 8.21 -6.41
C PHE A 159 4.47 9.66 -5.85
N GLU A 160 5.36 10.63 -6.10
CA GLU A 160 6.47 10.88 -7.03
C GLU A 160 7.60 11.61 -6.27
N ALA A 161 8.82 11.75 -6.82
CA ALA A 161 9.90 12.49 -6.16
C ALA A 161 9.47 13.93 -5.84
N TRP A 162 9.64 14.37 -4.60
CA TRP A 162 9.50 15.79 -4.24
C TRP A 162 10.46 16.62 -5.12
N GLU A 163 9.94 17.30 -6.14
CA GLU A 163 10.64 18.44 -6.73
C GLU A 163 10.52 19.59 -5.74
N ALA A 164 11.66 20.03 -5.18
CA ALA A 164 11.69 21.23 -4.37
C ALA A 164 11.15 22.41 -5.18
N PRO A 165 10.32 23.31 -4.61
CA PRO A 165 9.91 24.50 -5.31
C PRO A 165 11.17 25.27 -5.72
N ALA A 166 11.29 25.59 -7.00
CA ALA A 166 12.42 26.31 -7.55
C ALA A 166 12.65 27.60 -6.73
N VAL A 167 13.69 27.58 -5.89
CA VAL A 167 14.21 28.78 -5.25
C VAL A 167 14.74 29.67 -6.37
N GLY A 168 14.08 30.82 -6.52
CA GLY A 168 14.20 31.69 -7.67
C GLY A 168 15.63 32.05 -8.06
N GLN A 169 15.84 32.12 -9.37
CA GLN A 169 16.96 32.84 -9.95
C GLN A 169 16.41 33.85 -10.96
N GLY A 170 16.40 35.11 -10.53
CA GLY A 170 16.70 36.30 -11.33
C GLY A 170 15.83 36.56 -12.56
N SER A 171 14.87 37.48 -12.43
CA SER A 171 14.64 38.43 -13.50
C SER A 171 15.77 39.47 -13.50
N PRO A 172 16.32 39.81 -14.67
CA PRO A 172 16.36 41.22 -15.02
C PRO A 172 15.85 41.47 -16.45
N LEU A 173 14.81 42.31 -16.52
CA LEU A 173 14.67 43.50 -17.38
C LEU A 173 15.19 43.45 -18.84
N LEU A 174 14.22 43.50 -19.77
CA LEU A 174 14.11 44.31 -21.00
C LEU A 174 15.35 44.58 -21.86
N ASP A 175 15.30 44.17 -23.13
CA ASP A 175 15.66 45.07 -24.23
C ASP A 175 14.75 44.82 -25.47
N ASP A 176 14.33 45.93 -26.06
CA ASP A 176 13.30 46.08 -27.08
C ASP A 176 13.85 45.84 -28.51
N ALA A 177 13.19 45.01 -29.32
CA ALA A 177 13.17 45.18 -30.78
C ALA A 177 12.10 44.31 -31.46
N HIS A 178 11.05 44.94 -31.96
CA HIS A 178 10.25 44.49 -33.12
C HIS A 178 10.51 45.50 -34.27
N PRO A 179 10.13 45.25 -35.56
CA PRO A 179 9.45 44.09 -36.14
C PRO A 179 10.05 43.63 -37.51
N ASN A 180 9.60 42.49 -38.04
CA ASN A 180 9.29 42.46 -39.48
C ASN A 180 8.09 41.53 -39.77
N ALA A 181 7.17 42.08 -40.54
CA ALA A 181 5.90 41.50 -40.95
C ALA A 181 6.05 40.70 -42.25
N ALA A 182 5.32 39.58 -42.37
CA ALA A 182 4.72 39.17 -43.63
C ALA A 182 3.67 38.06 -43.43
N ALA A 183 2.52 38.29 -44.06
CA ALA A 183 1.53 37.32 -44.55
C ALA A 183 0.57 36.65 -43.55
N GLN A 184 -0.60 37.27 -43.47
CA GLN A 184 -1.90 36.66 -43.18
C GLN A 184 -2.28 35.64 -44.27
N ASN A 185 -2.95 34.54 -43.92
CA ASN A 185 -4.35 34.37 -44.32
C ASN A 185 -5.10 33.31 -43.48
N PRO A 186 -6.44 33.43 -43.37
CA PRO A 186 -7.30 32.72 -42.43
C PRO A 186 -7.98 31.50 -43.07
N ASP A 187 -8.94 30.92 -42.33
CA ASP A 187 -9.88 29.84 -42.67
C ASP A 187 -9.39 28.43 -42.26
N ASP A 188 -9.80 27.96 -41.08
CA ASP A 188 -11.01 27.15 -41.00
C ASP A 188 -11.42 26.90 -39.55
N ALA A 189 -12.70 27.15 -39.29
CA ALA A 189 -13.38 26.85 -38.05
C ALA A 189 -13.81 25.38 -38.02
N ASP A 190 -14.11 24.94 -36.80
CA ASP A 190 -15.05 23.85 -36.49
C ASP A 190 -14.45 22.44 -36.30
N ALA A 191 -14.26 22.04 -35.04
CA ALA A 191 -14.61 20.70 -34.55
C ALA A 191 -14.25 20.49 -33.05
N ARG A 192 -15.30 20.24 -32.27
CA ARG A 192 -15.39 19.34 -31.08
C ARG A 192 -14.90 19.93 -29.75
N GLU A 193 -15.78 20.38 -28.85
CA GLU A 193 -16.83 19.65 -28.10
C GLU A 193 -16.26 18.76 -26.98
N ASN A 194 -16.35 19.34 -25.77
CA ASN A 194 -16.85 18.78 -24.53
C ASN A 194 -16.31 17.43 -23.99
N THR A 195 -15.63 17.56 -22.85
CA THR A 195 -15.75 16.74 -21.62
C THR A 195 -16.66 15.51 -21.69
N ALA A 196 -16.06 14.33 -21.58
CA ALA A 196 -16.68 13.21 -20.88
C ALA A 196 -15.59 12.38 -20.18
N CYS A 197 -15.79 12.22 -18.88
CA CYS A 197 -15.04 11.35 -17.98
C CYS A 197 -15.30 9.90 -18.39
N ASP A 198 -14.26 9.09 -18.62
CA ASP A 198 -14.42 7.64 -18.69
C ASP A 198 -13.62 6.97 -17.56
N VAL A 199 -14.31 6.74 -16.44
CA VAL A 199 -13.81 6.10 -15.22
C VAL A 199 -13.60 4.58 -15.41
N VAL A 200 -13.90 4.04 -16.60
CA VAL A 200 -13.88 2.60 -16.87
C VAL A 200 -12.49 2.08 -17.31
N GLU A 201 -11.54 2.93 -17.70
CA GLU A 201 -10.19 2.47 -18.10
C GLU A 201 -9.21 2.20 -16.94
N LEU A 202 -9.55 2.60 -15.71
CA LEU A 202 -8.71 2.38 -14.53
C LEU A 202 -8.90 1.00 -13.87
N LEU A 203 -9.90 0.21 -14.28
CA LEU A 203 -10.19 -1.10 -13.69
C LEU A 203 -9.69 -2.30 -14.51
N THR A 204 -9.09 -2.10 -15.69
CA THR A 204 -8.64 -3.21 -16.57
C THR A 204 -7.14 -3.54 -16.42
N ARG A 205 -6.43 -2.96 -15.44
CA ARG A 205 -5.01 -3.29 -15.18
C ARG A 205 -4.80 -4.06 -13.88
N ARG A 206 -5.65 -5.06 -13.64
CA ARG A 206 -5.37 -6.16 -12.71
C ARG A 206 -5.63 -7.51 -13.39
N ALA A 207 -4.71 -7.87 -14.29
CA ALA A 207 -4.50 -9.23 -14.77
C ALA A 207 -3.15 -9.25 -15.50
N VAL A 208 -2.37 -10.32 -15.32
CA VAL A 208 -0.98 -10.54 -15.77
C VAL A 208 0.06 -10.06 -14.74
N MET A 209 0.38 -10.92 -13.77
CA MET A 209 1.43 -11.94 -13.92
C MET A 209 1.36 -12.98 -12.79
#